data_AF-A0A6C0LS21-F1
#
_entry.id   AF-A0A6C0LS21-F1
#
_cell.length_a   1.000
_cell.length_b   1.000
_cell.length_c   1.000
_cell.angle_alpha   90.00
_cell.angle_beta   90.00
_cell.angle_gamma   90.00
#
_symmetry.space_group_name_H-M   'P 1'
#
loop_
_entity.id
_entity.type
_entity.pdbx_description
1 polymer ?
#
loop_
_entity_poly.entity_id
_entity_poly.type
_entity_poly.pdbx_seq_one_letter_code
_entity_poly.pdbx_strand_id
1 'polypeptide(L)'
;MFGFDYYKFQQKITINKIHEELTFYEKSEYKDYPEIREYITYLRSRIGLDKQQINIPIITGDINGNEFEVKHMNIDEYNKDMDKISFERPWIKLKPFHKIMKIKEFVNSLTYSNKISNDKMKDNREYISSTLIEGLSNKKFRKGASIITYNENLMKIMEISCVSCNKKGLYEIDWND
;
A
#
# COMPACT_ATOMS: atom_id res chain seq x y z
N MET A 1 -22.33 -29.60 8.95
CA MET A 1 -20.99 -29.26 8.40
C MET A 1 -21.03 -27.77 8.11
N PHE A 2 -20.36 -26.95 8.92
CA PHE A 2 -20.39 -25.49 8.74
C PHE A 2 -19.69 -25.14 7.43
N GLY A 3 -20.45 -24.57 6.49
CA GLY A 3 -19.91 -24.11 5.21
C GLY A 3 -18.87 -23.02 5.45
N PHE A 4 -17.69 -23.18 4.87
CA PHE A 4 -16.65 -22.16 4.90
C PHE A 4 -17.18 -20.88 4.25
N ASP A 5 -17.39 -19.86 5.06
CA ASP A 5 -17.86 -18.55 4.60
C ASP A 5 -16.69 -17.78 4.01
N TYR A 6 -16.46 -17.99 2.71
CA TYR A 6 -15.42 -17.33 1.93
C TYR A 6 -15.50 -15.80 2.03
N TYR A 7 -16.70 -15.25 2.20
CA TYR A 7 -16.90 -13.81 2.35
C TYR A 7 -16.41 -13.29 3.70
N LYS A 8 -16.75 -13.95 4.81
CA LYS A 8 -16.20 -13.62 6.13
C LYS A 8 -14.69 -13.78 6.17
N PHE A 9 -14.16 -14.78 5.48
CA PHE A 9 -12.72 -14.99 5.35
C PHE A 9 -12.04 -13.84 4.59
N GLN A 10 -12.58 -13.45 3.43
CA GLN A 10 -12.04 -12.33 2.63
C GLN A 10 -12.19 -10.98 3.34
N GLN A 11 -13.33 -10.72 3.97
CA GLN A 11 -13.54 -9.51 4.78
C GLN A 11 -12.50 -9.43 5.90
N LYS A 12 -12.23 -10.54 6.58
CA LYS A 12 -11.18 -10.62 7.61
C LYS A 12 -9.79 -10.34 7.04
N ILE A 13 -9.46 -10.86 5.85
CA ILE A 13 -8.18 -10.58 5.19
C ILE A 13 -8.06 -9.09 4.85
N THR A 14 -9.08 -8.48 4.27
CA THR A 14 -9.07 -7.06 3.90
C THR A 14 -8.96 -6.16 5.14
N ILE A 15 -9.73 -6.44 6.19
CA ILE A 15 -9.64 -5.71 7.47
C ILE A 15 -8.23 -5.85 8.06
N ASN A 16 -7.65 -7.05 8.06
CA ASN A 16 -6.30 -7.27 8.56
C ASN A 16 -5.25 -6.47 7.76
N LYS A 17 -5.35 -6.44 6.42
CA LYS A 17 -4.46 -5.64 5.57
C LYS A 17 -4.59 -4.14 5.85
N ILE A 18 -5.81 -3.64 6.03
CA ILE A 18 -6.03 -2.23 6.40
C ILE A 18 -5.45 -1.94 7.79
N HIS A 19 -5.56 -2.86 8.75
CA HIS A 19 -4.91 -2.72 10.05
C HIS A 19 -3.38 -2.72 9.96
N GLU A 20 -2.80 -3.55 9.10
CA GLU A 20 -1.36 -3.55 8.85
C GLU A 20 -0.89 -2.20 8.27
N GLU A 21 -1.61 -1.66 7.28
CA GLU A 21 -1.32 -0.34 6.72
C GLU A 21 -1.50 0.79 7.75
N LEU A 22 -2.61 0.79 8.49
CA LEU A 22 -2.84 1.77 9.56
C LEU A 22 -1.69 1.76 10.56
N THR A 23 -1.32 0.56 11.03
CA THR A 23 -0.20 0.39 11.96
C THR A 23 1.11 0.91 11.36
N PHE A 24 1.33 0.67 10.07
CA PHE A 24 2.53 1.15 9.37
C PHE A 24 2.58 2.68 9.31
N TYR A 25 1.50 3.34 8.87
CA TYR A 25 1.47 4.80 8.72
C TYR A 25 1.41 5.54 10.05
N GLU A 26 0.69 5.02 11.05
CA GLU A 26 0.61 5.63 12.39
C GLU A 26 1.93 5.60 13.15
N LYS A 27 2.77 4.58 12.90
CA LYS A 27 4.12 4.48 13.48
C LYS A 27 5.18 5.22 12.68
N SER A 28 4.84 5.75 11.51
CA SER A 28 5.79 6.46 10.65
C SER A 28 6.07 7.88 11.18
N GLU A 29 7.27 8.39 10.90
CA GLU A 29 7.66 9.79 11.16
C GLU A 29 6.79 10.82 10.42
N TYR A 30 6.06 10.37 9.40
CA TYR A 30 5.22 11.21 8.54
C TYR A 30 3.74 11.21 8.93
N LYS A 31 3.35 10.55 10.03
CA LYS A 31 1.94 10.42 10.43
C LYS A 31 1.19 11.76 10.50
N ASP A 32 1.92 12.82 10.83
CA ASP A 32 1.36 14.15 11.06
C ASP A 32 1.26 14.99 9.78
N TYR A 33 1.84 14.53 8.66
CA TYR A 33 1.71 15.19 7.36
C TYR A 33 0.24 15.17 6.91
N PRO A 34 -0.31 16.29 6.39
CA PRO A 34 -1.72 16.38 6.03
C PRO A 34 -2.22 15.23 5.15
N GLU A 35 -1.42 14.83 4.15
CA GLU A 35 -1.78 13.79 3.19
C GLU A 35 -1.79 12.39 3.82
N ILE A 36 -0.91 12.15 4.79
CA ILE A 36 -0.87 10.89 5.53
C ILE A 36 -2.00 10.85 6.54
N ARG A 37 -2.32 11.96 7.18
CA ARG A 37 -3.45 12.09 8.10
C ARG A 37 -4.79 11.89 7.40
N GLU A 38 -4.98 12.45 6.21
CA GLU A 38 -6.15 12.22 5.36
C GLU A 38 -6.26 10.75 4.96
N TYR A 39 -5.14 10.13 4.61
CA TYR A 39 -5.11 8.72 4.24
C TYR A 39 -5.38 7.78 5.43
N ILE A 40 -4.81 8.05 6.60
CA ILE A 40 -5.11 7.32 7.85
C ILE A 40 -6.60 7.47 8.20
N THR A 41 -7.15 8.69 8.13
CA THR A 41 -8.59 8.94 8.36
C THR A 41 -9.45 8.16 7.37
N TYR A 42 -9.07 8.15 6.10
CA TYR A 42 -9.74 7.35 5.07
C TYR A 42 -9.72 5.85 5.41
N LEU A 43 -8.56 5.29 5.77
CA LEU A 43 -8.42 3.88 6.15
C LEU A 43 -9.25 3.54 7.40
N ARG A 44 -9.23 4.38 8.44
CA ARG A 44 -10.04 4.21 9.67
C ARG A 44 -11.54 4.24 9.39
N SER A 45 -12.01 5.16 8.55
CA SER A 45 -13.42 5.24 8.14
C SER A 45 -13.89 3.99 7.38
N ARG A 46 -13.00 3.35 6.58
CA ARG A 46 -13.31 2.16 5.77
C ARG A 46 -13.55 0.90 6.61
N ILE A 47 -12.76 0.69 7.65
CA ILE A 47 -12.97 -0.42 8.61
C ILE A 47 -13.95 -0.08 9.74
N GLY A 48 -14.57 1.11 9.68
CA GLY A 48 -15.59 1.51 10.63
C GLY A 48 -15.07 1.91 12.01
N LEU A 49 -13.76 2.19 12.15
CA LEU A 49 -13.21 2.73 13.39
C LEU A 49 -13.73 4.14 13.70
N ASP A 50 -14.05 4.92 12.66
CA ASP A 50 -14.60 6.28 12.77
C ASP A 50 -16.09 6.38 12.42
N LYS A 51 -16.79 5.25 12.24
CA LYS A 51 -18.23 5.28 11.93
C LYS A 51 -19.04 5.50 13.21
N GLN A 52 -19.54 6.71 13.42
CA GLN A 52 -20.89 6.84 13.96
C GLN A 52 -21.81 6.14 12.96
N GLN A 53 -22.61 5.16 13.41
CA GLN A 53 -23.56 4.46 12.56
C GLN A 53 -24.57 5.45 11.99
N ILE A 54 -24.37 5.89 10.75
CA ILE A 54 -25.37 6.67 10.02
C ILE A 54 -26.28 5.66 9.30
N ASN A 55 -27.34 5.24 10.00
CA ASN A 55 -28.50 4.59 9.39
C ASN A 55 -29.44 5.71 8.91
N ILE A 56 -29.28 6.21 7.69
CA ILE A 56 -30.29 7.09 7.08
C ILE A 56 -31.13 6.24 6.12
N PRO A 57 -32.38 5.91 6.49
CA PRO A 57 -33.35 5.44 5.50
C PRO A 57 -33.71 6.62 4.58
N ILE A 58 -33.52 6.45 3.27
CA ILE A 58 -33.99 7.43 2.27
C ILE A 58 -35.37 6.98 1.81
N ILE A 59 -36.41 7.69 2.26
CA ILE A 59 -37.80 7.49 1.82
C ILE A 59 -38.08 8.50 0.70
N THR A 60 -38.51 8.01 -0.46
CA THR A 60 -39.05 8.85 -1.53
C THR A 60 -40.42 8.32 -1.93
N GLY A 61 -41.43 9.20 -1.88
CA GLY A 61 -42.80 8.90 -2.31
C GLY A 61 -43.09 9.49 -3.69
N ASP A 62 -44.07 8.89 -4.38
CA ASP A 62 -44.66 9.51 -5.57
C ASP A 62 -45.59 10.68 -5.19
N ILE A 63 -46.05 11.44 -6.20
CA ILE A 63 -46.98 12.57 -6.05
C ILE A 63 -48.36 12.18 -5.45
N ASN A 64 -48.64 10.88 -5.30
CA ASN A 64 -49.87 10.34 -4.71
C ASN A 64 -49.65 9.80 -3.29
N GLY A 65 -48.45 9.96 -2.71
CA GLY A 65 -48.16 9.53 -1.34
C GLY A 65 -47.88 8.04 -1.19
N ASN A 66 -47.64 7.30 -2.29
CA ASN A 66 -47.19 5.92 -2.18
C ASN A 66 -45.70 5.91 -1.86
N GLU A 67 -45.36 5.37 -0.68
CA GLU A 67 -43.98 5.10 -0.29
C GLU A 67 -43.48 3.89 -1.09
N PHE A 68 -42.45 4.09 -1.90
CA PHE A 68 -41.72 2.98 -2.52
C PHE A 68 -40.38 2.83 -1.82
N GLU A 69 -40.11 1.62 -1.35
CA GLU A 69 -38.77 1.24 -0.92
C GLU A 69 -37.86 1.26 -2.16
N VAL A 70 -37.07 2.33 -2.31
CA VAL A 70 -36.05 2.38 -3.36
C VAL A 70 -35.06 1.27 -3.05
N LYS A 71 -34.99 0.27 -3.93
CA LYS A 71 -34.01 -0.82 -3.83
C LYS A 71 -32.65 -0.23 -3.46
N HIS A 72 -32.16 -0.68 -2.31
CA HIS A 72 -30.84 -0.34 -1.79
C HIS A 72 -29.84 -0.48 -2.93
N MET A 73 -29.10 0.61 -3.22
CA MET A 73 -27.97 0.54 -4.13
C MET A 73 -27.09 -0.62 -3.63
N ASN A 74 -26.84 -1.61 -4.48
CA ASN A 74 -26.17 -2.83 -4.04
C ASN A 74 -24.72 -2.48 -3.68
N ILE A 75 -24.50 -2.19 -2.40
CA ILE A 75 -23.20 -1.87 -1.79
C ILE A 75 -22.19 -2.99 -2.15
N ASP A 76 -22.65 -4.20 -2.42
CA ASP A 76 -21.84 -5.36 -2.78
C ASP A 76 -21.24 -5.29 -4.19
N GLU A 77 -21.90 -4.65 -5.16
CA GLU A 77 -21.33 -4.42 -6.51
C GLU A 77 -20.43 -3.19 -6.53
N TYR A 78 -20.85 -2.11 -5.84
CA TYR A 78 -20.03 -0.90 -5.69
C TYR A 78 -18.72 -1.17 -4.95
N ASN A 79 -18.72 -2.02 -3.91
CA ASN A 79 -17.51 -2.43 -3.21
C ASN A 79 -16.60 -3.34 -4.05
N LYS A 80 -17.16 -4.22 -4.90
CA LYS A 80 -16.35 -5.07 -5.81
C LYS A 80 -15.58 -4.24 -6.83
N ASP A 81 -16.22 -3.21 -7.41
CA ASP A 81 -15.55 -2.31 -8.35
C ASP A 81 -14.60 -1.33 -7.64
N MET A 82 -14.93 -0.89 -6.43
CA MET A 82 -14.04 -0.04 -5.62
C MET A 82 -12.82 -0.79 -5.07
N ASP A 83 -12.94 -2.07 -4.73
CA ASP A 83 -11.84 -2.90 -4.21
C ASP A 83 -10.79 -3.22 -5.28
N LYS A 84 -11.20 -3.32 -6.55
CA LYS A 84 -10.28 -3.53 -7.68
C LYS A 84 -9.59 -2.25 -8.16
N ILE A 85 -10.20 -1.08 -7.93
CA ILE A 85 -9.69 0.22 -8.39
C ILE A 85 -8.91 0.98 -7.29
N SER A 86 -9.17 0.73 -6.00
CA SER A 86 -8.61 1.56 -4.92
C SER A 86 -7.23 1.15 -4.42
N PHE A 87 -6.85 -0.14 -4.49
CA PHE A 87 -5.58 -0.62 -3.94
C PHE A 87 -4.53 -0.95 -4.98
N GLU A 88 -4.90 -1.61 -6.08
CA GLU A 88 -3.96 -1.94 -7.15
C GLU A 88 -3.63 -0.68 -7.94
N ARG A 89 -2.49 -0.07 -7.63
CA ARG A 89 -2.00 1.11 -8.35
C ARG A 89 -0.73 0.74 -9.10
N PRO A 90 -0.71 0.95 -10.43
CA PRO A 90 0.52 0.77 -11.17
C PRO A 90 1.58 1.72 -10.63
N TRP A 91 2.84 1.28 -10.63
CA TRP A 91 3.98 2.03 -10.12
C TRP A 91 4.00 3.49 -10.58
N ILE A 92 3.66 3.73 -11.85
CA ILE A 92 3.64 5.06 -12.47
C ILE A 92 2.63 6.00 -11.78
N LYS A 93 1.48 5.48 -11.33
CA LYS A 93 0.40 6.24 -10.67
C LYS A 93 0.60 6.38 -9.16
N LEU A 94 1.61 5.76 -8.57
CA LEU A 94 1.93 5.95 -7.16
C LEU A 94 2.44 7.38 -6.90
N LYS A 95 1.94 8.01 -5.85
CA LYS A 95 2.48 9.29 -5.36
C LYS A 95 3.93 9.12 -4.89
N PRO A 96 4.77 10.17 -4.91
CA PRO A 96 6.19 10.07 -4.52
C PRO A 96 6.42 9.41 -3.16
N PHE A 97 5.64 9.77 -2.14
CA PHE A 97 5.80 9.17 -0.80
C PHE A 97 5.50 7.67 -0.77
N HIS A 98 4.53 7.17 -1.54
CA HIS A 98 4.26 5.74 -1.63
C HIS A 98 5.44 5.01 -2.26
N LYS A 99 6.03 5.58 -3.31
CA LYS A 99 7.24 5.02 -3.94
C LYS A 99 8.40 4.93 -2.95
N ILE A 100 8.60 5.98 -2.14
CA ILE A 100 9.60 6.01 -1.06
C ILE A 100 9.34 4.89 -0.05
N MET A 101 8.10 4.74 0.42
CA MET A 101 7.75 3.69 1.37
C MET A 101 7.96 2.28 0.80
N LYS A 102 7.60 2.06 -0.46
CA LYS A 102 7.83 0.78 -1.14
C LYS A 102 9.30 0.45 -1.34
N ILE A 103 10.15 1.46 -1.57
CA ILE A 103 11.60 1.28 -1.56
C ILE A 103 12.10 0.90 -0.16
N LYS A 104 11.67 1.60 0.90
CA LYS A 104 12.04 1.27 2.29
C LYS A 104 11.61 -0.17 2.65
N GLU A 105 10.41 -0.58 2.25
CA GLU A 105 9.88 -1.94 2.43
C GLU A 105 10.78 -2.97 1.71
N PHE A 106 11.11 -2.72 0.45
CA PHE A 106 12.01 -3.57 -0.33
C PHE A 106 13.39 -3.71 0.33
N VAL A 107 14.03 -2.58 0.70
CA VAL A 107 15.35 -2.59 1.33
C VAL A 107 15.34 -3.34 2.67
N ASN A 108 14.26 -3.22 3.44
CA ASN A 108 14.11 -3.96 4.69
C ASN A 108 13.93 -5.47 4.49
N SER A 109 13.41 -5.88 3.33
CA SER A 109 13.27 -7.29 2.94
C SER A 109 14.58 -7.93 2.46
N LEU A 110 15.62 -7.13 2.18
CA LEU A 110 16.92 -7.64 1.73
C LEU A 110 17.56 -8.54 2.79
N THR A 111 17.95 -9.73 2.36
CA THR A 111 18.57 -10.76 3.18
C THR A 111 20.08 -10.66 3.12
N TYR A 112 20.71 -10.48 4.28
CA TYR A 112 22.17 -10.39 4.40
C TYR A 112 22.74 -11.74 4.84
N SER A 113 24.01 -11.97 4.51
CA SER A 113 24.74 -13.13 5.03
C SER A 113 24.93 -13.02 6.55
N ASN A 114 24.77 -14.13 7.28
CA ASN A 114 24.99 -14.22 8.73
C ASN A 114 26.41 -13.81 9.18
N LYS A 115 27.34 -13.63 8.24
CA LYS A 115 28.72 -13.18 8.50
C LYS A 115 28.85 -11.66 8.67
N ILE A 116 27.81 -10.90 8.34
CA ILE A 116 27.82 -9.44 8.39
C ILE A 116 27.28 -8.99 9.75
N SER A 117 27.97 -8.04 10.38
CA SER A 117 27.52 -7.48 11.66
C SER A 117 26.24 -6.66 11.47
N ASN A 118 25.39 -6.64 12.50
CA ASN A 118 24.13 -5.88 12.49
C ASN A 118 24.33 -4.40 12.16
N ASP A 119 25.40 -3.77 12.68
CA ASP A 119 25.69 -2.36 12.40
C ASP A 119 25.97 -2.14 10.91
N LYS A 120 26.80 -3.00 10.30
CA LYS A 120 27.10 -2.93 8.86
C LYS A 120 25.85 -3.20 8.00
N MET A 121 24.97 -4.09 8.44
CA MET A 121 23.69 -4.33 7.77
C MET A 121 22.81 -3.08 7.82
N LYS A 122 22.72 -2.44 8.98
CA LYS A 122 21.92 -1.22 9.18
C LYS A 122 22.46 -0.08 8.32
N ASP A 123 23.77 0.19 8.39
CA ASP A 123 24.42 1.22 7.58
C ASP A 123 24.21 0.99 6.08
N ASN A 124 24.33 -0.27 5.64
CA ASN A 124 24.10 -0.61 4.23
C ASN A 124 22.64 -0.44 3.83
N ARG A 125 21.66 -0.80 4.67
CA ARG A 125 20.24 -0.55 4.39
C ARG A 125 19.94 0.95 4.28
N GLU A 126 20.48 1.76 5.18
CA GLU A 126 20.31 3.21 5.13
C GLU A 126 20.94 3.82 3.86
N TYR A 127 22.14 3.37 3.50
CA TYR A 127 22.80 3.73 2.24
C TYR A 127 21.93 3.37 1.02
N ILE A 128 21.51 2.11 0.89
CA ILE A 128 20.69 1.66 -0.25
C ILE A 128 19.37 2.41 -0.31
N SER A 129 18.68 2.55 0.82
CA SER A 129 17.40 3.26 0.87
C SER A 129 17.56 4.72 0.44
N SER A 130 18.54 5.44 0.97
CA SER A 130 18.75 6.86 0.66
C SER A 130 19.12 7.06 -0.80
N THR A 131 20.06 6.28 -1.33
CA THR A 131 20.49 6.37 -2.74
C THR A 131 19.36 6.03 -3.72
N LEU A 132 18.53 5.03 -3.43
CA LEU A 132 17.38 4.71 -4.28
C LEU A 132 16.31 5.82 -4.25
N ILE A 133 16.05 6.41 -3.08
CA ILE A 133 15.13 7.55 -2.95
C ILE A 133 15.65 8.76 -3.72
N GLU A 134 16.95 9.04 -3.65
CA GLU A 134 17.59 10.08 -4.45
C GLU A 134 17.46 9.81 -5.96
N GLY A 135 17.65 8.55 -6.37
CA GLY A 135 17.46 8.10 -7.74
C GLY A 135 16.04 8.34 -8.28
N LEU A 136 15.01 8.28 -7.41
CA LEU A 136 13.63 8.66 -7.80
C LEU A 136 13.56 10.15 -8.14
N SER A 137 14.09 11.02 -7.28
CA SER A 137 14.10 12.47 -7.47
C SER A 137 14.90 12.87 -8.72
N ASN A 138 16.02 12.18 -8.96
CA ASN A 138 16.93 12.41 -10.09
C ASN A 138 16.51 11.69 -11.38
N LYS A 139 15.32 11.06 -11.43
CA LYS A 139 14.78 10.36 -12.61
C LYS A 139 15.72 9.29 -13.17
N LYS A 140 16.47 8.59 -12.31
CA LYS A 140 17.35 7.47 -12.69
C LYS A 140 16.57 6.22 -13.12
N PHE A 141 15.31 6.10 -12.71
CA PHE A 141 14.41 5.00 -13.11
C PHE A 141 13.59 5.37 -14.35
N ARG A 142 14.20 5.30 -15.52
CA ARG A 142 13.59 5.62 -16.82
C ARG A 142 13.77 4.51 -17.84
N LYS A 143 13.02 4.56 -18.93
CA LYS A 143 13.12 3.59 -20.04
C LYS A 143 14.57 3.57 -20.56
N GLY A 144 15.18 2.39 -20.62
CA GLY A 144 16.57 2.19 -21.05
C GLY A 144 17.64 2.35 -19.96
N ALA A 145 17.25 2.62 -18.72
CA ALA A 145 18.16 2.75 -17.58
C ALA A 145 17.80 1.70 -16.50
N SER A 146 17.91 2.06 -15.23
CA SER A 146 17.53 1.20 -14.11
C SER A 146 16.02 1.00 -14.02
N ILE A 147 15.58 -0.24 -13.77
CA ILE A 147 14.17 -0.66 -13.80
C ILE A 147 13.74 -1.11 -12.40
N ILE A 148 12.53 -0.71 -12.01
CA ILE A 148 11.85 -1.21 -10.81
C ILE A 148 10.77 -2.19 -11.27
N THR A 149 10.92 -3.45 -10.91
CA THR A 149 9.92 -4.49 -11.14
C THR A 149 8.93 -4.45 -9.98
N TYR A 150 7.72 -3.97 -10.27
CA TYR A 150 6.66 -3.79 -9.27
C TYR A 150 5.50 -4.73 -9.55
N ASN A 151 5.08 -5.50 -8.54
CA ASN A 151 3.90 -6.34 -8.61
C ASN A 151 2.69 -5.54 -8.10
N GLU A 152 1.78 -5.20 -9.00
CA GLU A 152 0.59 -4.39 -8.70
C GLU A 152 -0.39 -5.11 -7.77
N ASN A 153 -0.56 -6.41 -7.94
CA ASN A 153 -1.49 -7.21 -7.12
C ASN A 153 -0.97 -7.36 -5.68
N LEU A 154 0.34 -7.51 -5.51
CA LEU A 154 0.99 -7.63 -4.20
C LEU A 154 1.34 -6.25 -3.60
N MET A 155 1.25 -5.19 -4.40
CA MET A 155 1.71 -3.84 -4.05
C MET A 155 3.15 -3.83 -3.50
N LYS A 156 4.04 -4.60 -4.13
CA LYS A 156 5.42 -4.81 -3.68
C LYS A 156 6.42 -4.66 -4.82
N ILE A 157 7.55 -4.05 -4.51
CA ILE A 157 8.72 -4.11 -5.39
C ILE A 157 9.29 -5.52 -5.27
N MET A 158 9.38 -6.21 -6.39
CA MET A 158 9.97 -7.54 -6.49
C MET A 158 11.47 -7.45 -6.69
N GLU A 159 11.91 -6.47 -7.48
CA GLU A 159 13.30 -6.31 -7.88
C GLU A 159 13.58 -4.85 -8.26
N ILE A 160 14.80 -4.40 -8.01
CA ILE A 160 15.34 -3.15 -8.53
C ILE A 160 16.64 -3.49 -9.24
N SER A 161 16.69 -3.28 -10.56
CA SER A 161 17.76 -3.82 -11.41
C SER A 161 19.16 -3.29 -11.08
N CYS A 162 19.25 -2.09 -10.50
CA CYS A 162 20.53 -1.49 -10.10
C CYS A 162 21.03 -2.01 -8.75
N VAL A 163 20.24 -2.79 -8.00
CA VAL A 163 20.62 -3.29 -6.69
C VAL A 163 21.15 -4.71 -6.83
N SER A 164 22.42 -4.92 -6.48
CA SER A 164 23.04 -6.25 -6.51
C SER A 164 23.81 -6.53 -5.22
N CYS A 165 23.99 -7.81 -4.88
CA CYS A 165 24.75 -8.23 -3.72
C CYS A 165 26.19 -8.55 -4.14
N ASN A 166 27.16 -7.88 -3.55
CA ASN A 166 28.57 -8.07 -3.88
C ASN A 166 29.17 -9.31 -3.21
N LYS A 167 30.42 -9.63 -3.56
CA LYS A 167 31.16 -10.79 -3.01
C LYS A 167 31.34 -10.74 -1.49
N LYS A 168 31.21 -9.56 -0.86
CA LYS A 168 31.28 -9.37 0.59
C LYS A 168 29.92 -9.59 1.28
N GLY A 169 28.86 -9.83 0.52
CA GLY A 169 27.49 -10.01 1.00
C GLY A 169 26.74 -8.71 1.30
N LEU A 170 27.29 -7.56 0.91
CA LEU A 170 26.64 -6.26 1.05
C LEU A 170 25.96 -5.89 -0.26
N TYR A 171 24.86 -5.16 -0.19
CA TYR A 171 24.20 -4.66 -1.38
C TYR A 171 24.90 -3.38 -1.86
N GLU A 172 24.96 -3.21 -3.18
CA GLU A 172 25.50 -2.04 -3.85
C GLU A 172 24.55 -1.60 -4.97
N ILE A 173 24.66 -0.32 -5.36
CA ILE A 173 23.86 0.27 -6.42
C ILE A 173 24.78 0.55 -7.61
N ASP A 174 24.48 -0.08 -8.74
CA ASP A 174 25.12 0.18 -10.02
C ASP A 174 24.08 0.76 -10.98
N TRP A 175 24.18 2.06 -11.26
CA TRP A 175 23.24 2.72 -12.14
C TRP A 175 23.59 2.39 -13.59
N ASN A 176 22.70 1.70 -14.29
CA ASN A 176 22.75 1.63 -15.74
C ASN A 176 22.46 3.03 -16.31
N ASP A 177 23.51 3.76 -16.69
CA ASP A 177 23.44 5.08 -17.30
C ASP A 177 23.12 5.03 -18.81
#